data_AF-A0A7H8LZ01-F1
#
_entry.id   AF-A0A7H8LZ01-F1
#
_cell.length_a   1.000
_cell.length_b   1.000
_cell.length_c   1.000
_cell.angle_alpha   90.00
_cell.angle_beta   90.00
_cell.angle_gamma   90.00
#
_symmetry.space_group_name_H-M   'P 1'
#
loop_
_entity.id
_entity.type
_entity.pdbx_description
1 polymer ?
#
loop_
_entity_poly.entity_id
_entity_poly.type
_entity_poly.pdbx_seq_one_letter_code
_entity_poly.pdbx_strand_id
1 'polypeptide(L)'
;MSVLRRGGVSSRGSAAKVVHAAASPYGSRRLVIETDGDVTAAYLKDARDSVVGATWVANHRKAPPELDQSRLDTGDPPLLPESHVRHPSGRKALDGEALEVVWFEEGDGVAVLEAGDPLIVIPGWSDMGRGIPGYARDAAHQSPFAFPLDEEIENFGPRIEQARDHWKRCRADGSWAEFQQSVLGHLLQRLGPSGHYWHDVGRQLAGGRTAVSPTVGVSERPARSNREFTVLSTVGMSRQRMPTVELYEDDVAPYGRIELAVASTLPSQKAGSIFPWLAQYPWRSVTWFAPGDVVKWYHEARTFPLSSGESSWEGVLLLDDPTRLAGPEAPAMTGLTLGGDAVRWLWLVPITGEDHRYAKSEGSDALIRRLAQQGRSWVIS
;
A
#
# COMPACT_ATOMS: atom_id res chain seq x y z
N MET A 1 20.86 -19.35 -16.31
CA MET A 1 21.58 -20.02 -15.21
C MET A 1 21.06 -19.44 -13.92
N SER A 2 20.13 -20.17 -13.30
CA SER A 2 19.36 -19.76 -12.13
C SER A 2 20.13 -20.18 -10.88
N VAL A 3 20.62 -19.21 -10.11
CA VAL A 3 21.17 -19.45 -8.78
C VAL A 3 20.53 -18.42 -7.87
N LEU A 4 19.42 -18.80 -7.26
CA LEU A 4 18.98 -18.35 -5.93
C LEU A 4 17.85 -19.29 -5.52
N ARG A 5 18.28 -20.43 -4.95
CA ARG A 5 17.39 -21.38 -4.28
C ARG A 5 16.80 -20.69 -3.06
N ARG A 6 15.50 -20.93 -2.85
CA ARG A 6 14.82 -20.79 -1.56
C ARG A 6 15.63 -21.52 -0.47
N GLY A 7 16.26 -20.78 0.44
CA GLY A 7 16.64 -21.29 1.77
C GLY A 7 15.58 -20.79 2.77
N GLY A 8 14.96 -21.59 3.63
CA GLY A 8 15.42 -22.85 4.21
C GLY A 8 16.27 -22.54 5.43
N VAL A 9 15.64 -22.49 6.61
CA VAL A 9 16.25 -22.16 7.91
C VAL A 9 17.52 -23.00 8.16
N SER A 10 18.67 -22.35 8.34
CA SER A 10 19.93 -22.89 8.89
C SER A 10 20.94 -21.73 8.97
N SER A 11 21.85 -21.54 9.92
CA SER A 11 22.23 -22.14 11.21
C SER A 11 23.10 -21.09 11.91
N ARG A 12 22.96 -20.93 13.23
CA ARG A 12 23.64 -19.95 14.11
C ARG A 12 25.15 -19.73 13.81
N GLY A 13 25.48 -18.74 12.97
CA GLY A 13 26.64 -17.86 13.14
C GLY A 13 26.31 -16.77 14.18
N SER A 14 27.28 -15.94 14.61
CA SER A 14 27.13 -14.87 15.62
C SER A 14 25.70 -14.35 15.70
N ALA A 15 25.01 -14.56 16.83
CA ALA A 15 23.56 -14.32 16.90
C ALA A 15 23.28 -12.83 16.65
N ALA A 16 22.86 -12.50 15.42
CA ALA A 16 22.52 -11.15 15.03
C ALA A 16 21.56 -10.55 16.05
N LYS A 17 21.95 -9.41 16.61
CA LYS A 17 21.18 -8.67 17.61
C LYS A 17 20.30 -7.67 16.89
N VAL A 18 19.01 -7.69 17.18
CA VAL A 18 18.09 -6.64 16.74
C VAL A 18 18.45 -5.33 17.45
N VAL A 19 18.81 -4.32 16.66
CA VAL A 19 19.06 -2.95 17.10
C VAL A 19 17.73 -2.20 17.23
N HIS A 20 16.86 -2.34 16.22
CA HIS A 20 15.55 -1.70 16.20
C HIS A 20 14.59 -2.51 15.32
N ALA A 21 13.29 -2.48 15.63
CA ALA A 21 12.26 -3.08 14.79
C ALA A 21 10.97 -2.28 14.88
N ALA A 22 10.32 -2.08 13.73
CA ALA A 22 9.07 -1.34 13.64
C ALA A 22 8.14 -2.00 12.62
N ALA A 23 6.85 -2.10 12.94
CA ALA A 23 5.84 -2.51 11.98
C ALA A 23 5.35 -1.30 11.18
N SER A 24 4.98 -1.52 9.92
CA SER A 24 4.26 -0.53 9.13
C SER A 24 2.90 -0.21 9.75
N PRO A 25 2.34 0.99 9.52
CA PRO A 25 1.01 1.38 10.01
C PRO A 25 -0.13 0.45 9.59
N TYR A 26 0.10 -0.33 8.53
CA TYR A 26 -0.86 -1.29 7.95
C TYR A 26 -0.57 -2.75 8.32
N GLY A 27 0.51 -3.02 9.05
CA GLY A 27 0.91 -4.36 9.47
C GLY A 27 1.33 -5.29 8.33
N SER A 28 1.46 -4.81 7.10
CA SER A 28 1.85 -5.59 5.92
C SER A 28 3.36 -5.70 5.72
N ARG A 29 4.10 -4.69 6.22
CA ARG A 29 5.56 -4.65 6.27
C ARG A 29 6.10 -4.52 7.70
N ARG A 30 7.35 -4.95 7.88
CA ARG A 30 8.12 -4.78 9.11
C ARG A 30 9.58 -4.44 8.79
N LEU A 31 10.07 -3.35 9.36
CA LEU A 31 11.49 -3.01 9.37
C LEU A 31 12.18 -3.77 10.50
N VAL A 32 13.35 -4.33 10.23
CA VAL A 32 14.26 -4.89 11.23
C VAL A 32 15.67 -4.40 10.93
N ILE A 33 16.30 -3.77 11.91
CA ILE A 33 17.70 -3.37 11.87
C ILE A 33 18.46 -4.31 12.79
N GLU A 34 19.45 -5.00 12.26
CA GLU A 34 20.18 -6.06 12.97
C GLU A 34 21.69 -5.83 12.82
N THR A 35 22.44 -6.22 13.86
CA THR A 35 23.90 -6.18 13.85
C THR A 35 24.49 -7.48 14.37
N ASP A 36 25.57 -7.93 13.74
CA ASP A 36 26.38 -9.05 14.25
C ASP A 36 27.60 -8.58 15.07
N GLY A 37 27.71 -7.27 15.32
CA GLY A 37 28.84 -6.61 15.98
C GLY A 37 29.85 -5.99 15.03
N ASP A 38 29.98 -6.53 13.81
CA ASP A 38 30.89 -6.02 12.77
C ASP A 38 30.15 -5.18 11.73
N VAL A 39 28.91 -5.55 11.40
CA VAL A 39 28.08 -4.89 10.38
C VAL A 39 26.70 -4.61 10.95
N THR A 40 26.08 -3.50 10.55
CA THR A 40 24.63 -3.30 10.69
C THR A 40 23.98 -3.33 9.31
N ALA A 41 22.88 -4.08 9.21
CA ALA A 41 22.05 -4.16 8.03
C ALA A 41 20.58 -3.93 8.41
N ALA A 42 19.80 -3.40 7.47
CA ALA A 42 18.37 -3.19 7.62
C ALA A 42 17.61 -4.03 6.60
N TYR A 43 16.51 -4.64 7.05
CA TYR A 43 15.67 -5.52 6.28
C TYR A 43 14.23 -5.06 6.35
N LEU A 44 13.60 -4.92 5.20
CA LEU A 44 12.17 -4.78 5.06
C LEU A 44 11.56 -6.15 4.80
N LYS A 45 10.72 -6.61 5.71
CA LYS A 45 10.10 -7.94 5.69
C LYS A 45 8.60 -7.84 5.41
N ASP A 46 8.05 -8.83 4.72
CA ASP A 46 6.60 -8.98 4.54
C ASP A 46 5.93 -9.65 5.76
N ALA A 47 4.61 -9.81 5.70
CA ALA A 47 3.82 -10.45 6.76
C ALA A 47 4.18 -11.95 6.99
N ARG A 48 4.92 -12.59 6.08
CA ARG A 48 5.43 -13.97 6.19
C ARG A 48 6.90 -14.02 6.59
N ASP A 49 7.46 -12.89 7.03
CA ASP A 49 8.85 -12.72 7.41
C ASP A 49 9.87 -12.87 6.27
N SER A 50 9.42 -12.84 5.02
CA SER A 50 10.32 -12.85 3.85
C SER A 50 10.89 -11.46 3.63
N VAL A 51 12.20 -11.37 3.40
CA VAL A 51 12.89 -10.12 3.05
C VAL A 51 12.47 -9.69 1.64
N VAL A 52 11.88 -8.50 1.54
CA VAL A 52 11.46 -7.90 0.28
C VAL A 52 12.34 -6.71 -0.13
N GLY A 53 13.05 -6.12 0.83
CA GLY A 53 14.06 -5.09 0.58
C GLY A 53 15.12 -5.15 1.67
N ALA A 54 16.35 -4.76 1.33
CA ALA A 54 17.43 -4.70 2.30
C ALA A 54 18.40 -3.58 1.95
N THR A 55 19.15 -3.10 2.94
CA THR A 55 20.26 -2.19 2.72
C THR A 55 21.35 -2.41 3.78
N TRP A 56 22.61 -2.33 3.37
CA TRP A 56 23.73 -2.17 4.28
C TRP A 56 23.63 -0.80 4.95
N VAL A 57 23.88 -0.74 6.26
CA VAL A 57 23.81 0.52 7.01
C VAL A 57 25.20 1.02 7.37
N ALA A 58 26.05 0.14 7.93
CA ALA A 58 27.34 0.54 8.47
C ALA A 58 28.30 -0.64 8.69
N ASN A 59 29.60 -0.35 8.56
CA ASN A 59 30.69 -1.16 9.12
C ASN A 59 31.02 -0.62 10.53
N HIS A 60 31.27 -1.51 11.49
CA HIS A 60 31.69 -1.21 12.86
C HIS A 60 33.15 -1.53 13.15
N ARG A 61 33.84 -2.06 12.15
CA ARG A 61 35.28 -2.33 12.14
C ARG A 61 35.91 -1.76 10.87
N LYS A 62 37.23 -1.83 10.82
CA LYS A 62 37.99 -1.43 9.63
C LYS A 62 37.45 -2.15 8.39
N ALA A 63 37.09 -1.37 7.38
CA ALA A 63 36.64 -1.86 6.10
C ALA A 63 37.78 -2.61 5.40
N PRO A 64 37.50 -3.75 4.74
CA PRO A 64 38.51 -4.47 3.99
C PRO A 64 38.84 -3.74 2.68
N PRO A 65 40.00 -4.01 2.05
CA PRO A 65 40.31 -3.44 0.74
C PRO A 65 39.38 -3.97 -0.36
N GLU A 66 38.88 -5.20 -0.22
CA GLU A 66 37.99 -5.89 -1.16
C GLU A 66 36.84 -6.57 -0.41
N LEU A 67 35.78 -6.94 -1.13
CA LEU A 67 34.59 -7.57 -0.55
C LEU A 67 34.95 -8.95 0.01
N ASP A 68 34.62 -9.20 1.27
CA ASP A 68 34.84 -10.49 1.92
C ASP A 68 33.77 -11.50 1.48
N GLN A 69 34.12 -12.32 0.49
CA GLN A 69 33.24 -13.36 -0.04
C GLN A 69 32.83 -14.39 1.01
N SER A 70 33.65 -14.62 2.04
CA SER A 70 33.38 -15.68 3.03
C SER A 70 32.12 -15.40 3.87
N ARG A 71 31.82 -14.12 4.15
CA ARG A 71 30.58 -13.72 4.84
C ARG A 71 29.34 -13.94 3.98
N LEU A 72 29.46 -13.67 2.67
CA LEU A 72 28.36 -13.89 1.73
C LEU A 72 28.03 -15.39 1.62
N ASP A 73 29.06 -16.23 1.60
CA ASP A 73 28.90 -17.68 1.50
C ASP A 73 28.23 -18.29 2.75
N THR A 74 28.35 -17.63 3.92
CA THR A 74 27.65 -17.99 5.16
C THR A 74 26.29 -17.31 5.34
N GLY A 75 25.92 -16.42 4.41
CA GLY A 75 24.66 -15.66 4.47
C GLY A 75 24.69 -14.47 5.45
N ASP A 76 25.87 -14.08 5.93
CA ASP A 76 26.06 -12.92 6.80
C ASP A 76 26.15 -11.63 5.97
N PRO A 77 25.73 -10.47 6.52
CA PRO A 77 25.88 -9.20 5.82
C PRO A 77 27.38 -8.89 5.62
N PRO A 78 27.79 -8.41 4.43
CA PRO A 78 29.19 -8.14 4.15
C PRO A 78 29.67 -6.85 4.80
N LEU A 79 30.97 -6.80 5.12
CA LEU A 79 31.66 -5.52 5.28
C LEU A 79 31.85 -4.92 3.88
N LEU A 80 31.38 -3.70 3.68
CA LEU A 80 31.67 -3.00 2.42
C LEU A 80 33.15 -2.57 2.38
N PRO A 81 33.80 -2.58 1.19
CA PRO A 81 35.20 -2.21 1.07
C PRO A 81 35.51 -0.75 1.45
N GLU A 82 36.77 -0.44 1.75
CA GLU A 82 37.24 0.92 2.06
C GLU A 82 36.80 1.93 0.98
N SER A 83 36.79 1.50 -0.28
CA SER A 83 36.37 2.33 -1.42
C SER A 83 34.87 2.61 -1.46
N HIS A 84 34.02 1.91 -0.71
CA HIS A 84 32.55 2.02 -0.78
C HIS A 84 31.92 2.59 0.49
N VAL A 85 32.72 2.96 1.50
CA VAL A 85 32.23 3.47 2.78
C VAL A 85 32.80 4.84 3.12
N ARG A 86 32.01 5.69 3.77
CA ARG A 86 32.46 6.99 4.27
C ARG A 86 33.28 6.92 5.56
N HIS A 87 33.18 5.79 6.26
CA HIS A 87 33.90 5.54 7.51
C HIS A 87 34.79 4.29 7.38
N PRO A 88 35.97 4.37 6.72
CA PRO A 88 36.85 3.21 6.51
C PRO A 88 37.36 2.55 7.79
N SER A 89 37.48 3.31 8.89
CA SER A 89 37.84 2.75 10.22
C SER A 89 36.67 2.06 10.93
N GLY A 90 35.47 2.08 10.34
CA GLY A 90 34.22 1.73 10.99
C GLY A 90 33.65 2.89 11.80
N ARG A 91 32.33 2.86 12.04
CA ARG A 91 31.64 3.79 12.95
C ARG A 91 31.19 3.08 14.22
N LYS A 92 30.90 3.86 15.27
CA LYS A 92 30.31 3.34 16.49
C LYS A 92 28.99 2.60 16.19
N ALA A 93 28.73 1.54 16.96
CA ALA A 93 27.46 0.83 16.92
C ALA A 93 26.27 1.80 17.07
N LEU A 94 25.21 1.55 16.31
CA LEU A 94 24.01 2.37 16.33
C LEU A 94 23.31 2.24 17.69
N ASP A 95 22.79 3.36 18.17
CA ASP A 95 21.90 3.39 19.33
C ASP A 95 20.45 3.28 18.86
N GLY A 96 19.84 2.12 19.08
CA GLY A 96 18.47 1.85 18.64
C GLY A 96 17.41 2.75 19.27
N GLU A 97 17.68 3.38 20.42
CA GLU A 97 16.77 4.33 21.07
C GLU A 97 16.83 5.72 20.43
N ALA A 98 17.93 6.04 19.74
CA ALA A 98 18.12 7.30 19.02
C ALA A 98 17.61 7.26 17.57
N LEU A 99 17.12 6.11 17.11
CA LEU A 99 16.60 5.93 15.75
C LEU A 99 15.12 6.30 15.68
N GLU A 100 14.77 7.09 14.67
CA GLU A 100 13.39 7.38 14.30
C GLU A 100 13.03 6.63 13.02
N VAL A 101 11.90 5.91 13.04
CA VAL A 101 11.36 5.23 11.85
C VAL A 101 10.22 6.05 11.25
N VAL A 102 10.37 6.40 9.97
CA VAL A 102 9.36 7.13 9.20
C VAL A 102 8.93 6.25 8.03
N TRP A 103 7.71 5.70 8.11
CA TRP A 103 7.08 5.00 6.99
C TRP A 103 6.58 6.00 5.97
N PHE A 104 6.75 5.73 4.67
CA PHE A 104 6.07 6.52 3.65
C PHE A 104 4.55 6.35 3.72
N GLU A 105 3.80 7.29 3.12
CA GLU A 105 2.33 7.29 3.20
C GLU A 105 1.69 6.06 2.57
N GLU A 106 2.38 5.41 1.64
CA GLU A 106 2.01 4.14 1.02
C GLU A 106 2.20 2.94 1.97
N GLY A 107 3.05 3.10 3.00
CA GLY A 107 3.37 2.11 4.04
C GLY A 107 4.16 0.89 3.57
N ASP A 108 4.64 0.90 2.33
CA ASP A 108 5.47 -0.13 1.72
C ASP A 108 6.94 0.26 1.56
N GLY A 109 7.28 1.55 1.75
CA GLY A 109 8.65 2.06 1.89
C GLY A 109 8.90 2.73 3.26
N VAL A 110 10.16 2.80 3.66
CA VAL A 110 10.56 3.28 5.00
C VAL A 110 11.89 4.03 4.97
N ALA A 111 11.97 5.10 5.76
CA ALA A 111 13.20 5.79 6.11
C ALA A 111 13.52 5.62 7.59
N VAL A 112 14.81 5.64 7.92
CA VAL A 112 15.31 5.66 9.30
C VAL A 112 16.19 6.87 9.44
N LEU A 113 15.98 7.63 10.51
CA LEU A 113 16.75 8.81 10.82
C LEU A 113 17.55 8.59 12.11
N GLU A 114 18.73 9.18 12.17
CA GLU A 114 19.57 9.23 13.36
C GLU A 114 19.73 10.70 13.74
N ALA A 115 19.27 11.07 14.95
CA ALA A 115 19.28 12.45 15.43
C ALA A 115 18.56 13.46 14.49
N GLY A 116 17.56 13.00 13.75
CA GLY A 116 16.79 13.81 12.80
C GLY A 116 17.30 13.82 11.36
N ASP A 117 18.51 13.28 11.11
CA ASP A 117 19.08 13.19 9.76
C ASP A 117 18.83 11.81 9.13
N PRO A 118 18.45 11.73 7.85
CA PRO A 118 18.26 10.45 7.15
C PRO A 118 19.52 9.57 7.18
N LEU A 119 19.39 8.37 7.74
CA LEU A 119 20.43 7.35 7.82
C LEU A 119 20.26 6.32 6.70
N ILE A 120 19.05 5.81 6.49
CA ILE A 120 18.72 4.91 5.38
C ILE A 120 17.34 5.18 4.80
N VAL A 121 17.13 4.73 3.56
CA VAL A 121 15.82 4.62 2.92
C VAL A 121 15.72 3.26 2.22
N ILE A 122 14.66 2.50 2.49
CA ILE A 122 14.28 1.32 1.71
C ILE A 122 12.95 1.66 1.02
N PRO A 123 12.98 2.11 -0.26
CA PRO A 123 11.75 2.43 -0.99
C PRO A 123 10.92 1.17 -1.30
N GLY A 124 9.64 1.35 -1.59
CA GLY A 124 8.70 0.25 -1.87
C GLY A 124 9.05 -0.56 -3.12
N TRP A 125 9.87 0.01 -4.00
CA TRP A 125 10.40 -0.61 -5.22
C TRP A 125 11.77 -1.29 -5.06
N SER A 126 12.34 -1.32 -3.85
CA SER A 126 13.58 -2.08 -3.60
C SER A 126 13.39 -3.56 -3.99
N ASP A 127 14.37 -4.14 -4.66
CA ASP A 127 14.34 -5.54 -5.10
C ASP A 127 15.76 -6.13 -5.09
N MET A 128 16.09 -6.84 -4.01
CA MET A 128 17.39 -7.52 -3.87
C MET A 128 17.61 -8.59 -4.95
N GLY A 129 16.55 -9.20 -5.47
CA GLY A 129 16.62 -10.20 -6.53
C GLY A 129 17.00 -9.60 -7.89
N ARG A 130 16.79 -8.29 -8.07
CA ARG A 130 17.22 -7.51 -9.24
C ARG A 130 18.47 -6.66 -8.99
N GLY A 131 19.08 -6.78 -7.80
CA GLY A 131 20.26 -5.99 -7.42
C GLY A 131 19.93 -4.52 -7.13
N ILE A 132 18.72 -4.24 -6.66
CA ILE A 132 18.25 -2.90 -6.29
C ILE A 132 18.11 -2.85 -4.75
N PRO A 133 19.19 -2.54 -4.01
CA PRO A 133 19.14 -2.35 -2.58
C PRO A 133 18.47 -1.02 -2.20
N GLY A 134 18.30 -0.80 -0.91
CA GLY A 134 18.02 0.53 -0.39
C GLY A 134 19.24 1.46 -0.40
N TYR A 135 19.03 2.64 0.16
CA TYR A 135 19.98 3.74 0.23
C TYR A 135 20.53 3.89 1.64
N ALA A 136 21.80 4.23 1.77
CA ALA A 136 22.45 4.46 3.05
C ALA A 136 23.33 5.70 3.03
N ARG A 137 23.24 6.51 4.08
CA ARG A 137 24.03 7.74 4.26
C ARG A 137 25.53 7.47 4.25
N ASP A 138 25.94 6.32 4.79
CA ASP A 138 27.35 6.02 5.01
C ASP A 138 27.98 5.25 3.83
N ALA A 139 27.21 4.96 2.79
CA ALA A 139 27.72 4.43 1.53
C ALA A 139 28.37 5.57 0.72
N ALA A 140 29.55 5.30 0.15
CA ALA A 140 30.27 6.26 -0.68
C ALA A 140 30.05 6.02 -2.18
N HIS A 141 29.79 4.77 -2.58
CA HIS A 141 29.53 4.38 -3.96
C HIS A 141 28.47 3.29 -4.01
N GLN A 142 27.81 3.16 -5.18
CA GLN A 142 26.83 2.10 -5.41
C GLN A 142 27.46 0.72 -5.28
N SER A 143 26.75 -0.18 -4.62
CA SER A 143 27.10 -1.59 -4.48
C SER A 143 25.83 -2.45 -4.56
N PRO A 144 25.94 -3.78 -4.70
CA PRO A 144 24.78 -4.66 -4.61
C PRO A 144 24.03 -4.63 -3.26
N PHE A 145 24.60 -3.98 -2.23
CA PHE A 145 24.07 -4.00 -0.86
C PHE A 145 23.56 -2.64 -0.38
N ALA A 146 24.01 -1.54 -0.97
CA ALA A 146 23.53 -0.19 -0.67
C ALA A 146 23.89 0.77 -1.80
N PHE A 147 22.99 1.73 -2.03
CA PHE A 147 23.26 2.93 -2.83
C PHE A 147 23.55 4.14 -1.92
N PRO A 148 24.37 5.12 -2.36
CA PRO A 148 24.63 6.33 -1.60
C PRO A 148 23.35 7.16 -1.46
N LEU A 149 22.94 7.47 -0.22
CA LEU A 149 21.72 8.23 0.03
C LEU A 149 21.84 9.71 -0.37
N ASP A 150 23.04 10.28 -0.33
CA ASP A 150 23.25 11.69 -0.68
C ASP A 150 23.03 12.00 -2.15
N GLU A 151 23.27 11.03 -3.05
CA GLU A 151 22.95 11.16 -4.48
C GLU A 151 21.45 11.35 -4.72
N GLU A 152 20.59 10.91 -3.79
CA GLU A 152 19.13 10.92 -3.92
C GLU A 152 18.42 11.73 -2.81
N ILE A 153 19.17 12.42 -1.95
CA ILE A 153 18.58 13.10 -0.78
C ILE A 153 17.66 14.24 -1.18
N GLU A 154 17.91 14.88 -2.32
CA GLU A 154 17.03 15.93 -2.86
C GLU A 154 15.64 15.38 -3.23
N ASN A 155 15.56 14.10 -3.62
CA ASN A 155 14.31 13.40 -3.93
C ASN A 155 13.67 12.81 -2.66
N PHE A 156 14.46 12.14 -1.81
CA PHE A 156 13.93 11.48 -0.61
C PHE A 156 13.63 12.43 0.55
N GLY A 157 14.41 13.50 0.72
CA GLY A 157 14.25 14.45 1.83
C GLY A 157 12.83 15.02 1.93
N PRO A 158 12.28 15.62 0.86
CA PRO A 158 10.90 16.11 0.84
C PRO A 158 9.88 15.02 1.15
N ARG A 159 10.09 13.79 0.64
CA ARG A 159 9.18 12.66 0.86
C ARG A 159 9.19 12.18 2.31
N ILE A 160 10.35 12.16 2.96
CA ILE A 160 10.50 11.80 4.38
C ILE A 160 9.75 12.81 5.25
N GLU A 161 9.93 14.11 5.01
CA GLU A 161 9.24 15.15 5.77
C GLU A 161 7.72 15.13 5.55
N GLN A 162 7.27 14.97 4.30
CA GLN A 162 5.84 14.82 4.00
C GLN A 162 5.23 13.63 4.74
N ALA A 163 5.91 12.48 4.75
CA ALA A 163 5.45 11.30 5.46
C ALA A 163 5.42 11.52 6.99
N ARG A 164 6.45 12.15 7.56
CA ARG A 164 6.50 12.51 8.98
C ARG A 164 5.33 13.41 9.37
N ASP A 165 5.06 14.44 8.57
CA ASP A 165 3.94 15.37 8.78
C ASP A 165 2.57 14.71 8.59
N HIS A 166 2.43 13.84 7.58
CA HIS A 166 1.22 13.05 7.36
C HIS A 166 0.88 12.20 8.58
N TRP A 167 1.84 11.44 9.09
CA TRP A 167 1.62 10.57 10.23
C TRP A 167 1.39 11.35 11.53
N LYS A 168 2.04 12.49 11.70
CA LYS A 168 1.77 13.43 12.80
C LYS A 168 0.32 13.93 12.74
N ARG A 169 -0.16 14.38 11.58
CA ARG A 169 -1.56 14.78 11.37
C ARG A 169 -2.53 13.63 11.58
N CYS A 170 -2.19 12.42 11.13
CA CYS A 170 -3.04 11.26 11.31
C CYS A 170 -3.22 10.85 12.78
N ARG A 171 -2.22 11.08 13.62
CA ARG A 171 -2.27 10.81 15.05
C ARG A 171 -2.87 11.94 15.89
N ALA A 172 -3.07 13.13 15.32
CA ALA A 172 -3.65 14.25 16.06
C ALA A 172 -5.11 13.95 16.45
N ASP A 173 -5.48 14.38 17.66
CA ASP A 173 -6.84 14.26 18.17
C ASP A 173 -7.83 14.96 17.24
N GLY A 174 -9.00 14.36 17.02
CA GLY A 174 -10.03 14.93 16.14
C GLY A 174 -9.75 14.83 14.63
N SER A 175 -8.53 14.50 14.22
CA SER A 175 -8.14 14.46 12.79
C SER A 175 -9.00 13.52 11.94
N TRP A 176 -9.52 12.43 12.52
CA TRP A 176 -10.50 11.56 11.85
C TRP A 176 -11.86 12.21 11.68
N ALA A 177 -12.38 12.88 12.70
CA ALA A 177 -13.67 13.56 12.61
C ALA A 177 -13.63 14.68 11.55
N GLU A 178 -12.55 15.46 11.50
CA GLU A 178 -12.35 16.51 10.50
C GLU A 178 -12.29 15.96 9.07
N PHE A 179 -11.46 14.92 8.85
CA PHE A 179 -11.38 14.25 7.56
C PHE A 179 -12.75 13.68 7.14
N GLN A 180 -13.42 12.97 8.04
CA GLN A 180 -14.74 12.39 7.81
C GLN A 180 -15.75 13.47 7.43
N GLN A 181 -15.76 14.60 8.14
CA GLN A 181 -16.67 15.72 7.86
C GLN A 181 -16.41 16.31 6.46
N SER A 182 -15.16 16.44 6.03
CA SER A 182 -14.80 16.90 4.69
C SER A 182 -15.38 15.99 3.60
N VAL A 183 -15.14 14.67 3.71
CA VAL A 183 -15.65 13.69 2.72
C VAL A 183 -17.18 13.64 2.75
N LEU A 184 -17.80 13.63 3.92
CA LEU A 184 -19.27 13.61 4.03
C LEU A 184 -19.92 14.89 3.52
N GLY A 185 -19.26 16.04 3.65
CA GLY A 185 -19.67 17.32 3.08
C GLY A 185 -19.62 17.31 1.55
N HIS A 186 -18.54 16.79 0.97
CA HIS A 186 -18.44 16.56 -0.48
C HIS A 186 -19.58 15.66 -0.98
N LEU A 187 -19.79 14.53 -0.32
CA LEU A 187 -20.87 13.59 -0.66
C LEU A 187 -22.26 14.21 -0.50
N LEU A 188 -22.47 15.08 0.49
CA LEU A 188 -23.71 15.84 0.65
C LEU A 188 -23.97 16.73 -0.56
N GLN A 189 -22.95 17.44 -1.05
CA GLN A 189 -23.06 18.32 -2.23
C GLN A 189 -23.32 17.52 -3.51
N ARG A 190 -22.68 16.35 -3.69
CA ARG A 190 -22.79 15.55 -4.91
C ARG A 190 -24.01 14.62 -4.94
N LEU A 191 -24.40 14.06 -3.79
CA LEU A 191 -25.37 12.96 -3.71
C LEU A 191 -26.59 13.25 -2.81
N GLY A 192 -26.57 14.39 -2.09
CA GLY A 192 -27.61 14.78 -1.14
C GLY A 192 -27.44 14.19 0.27
N PRO A 193 -28.40 14.47 1.19
CA PRO A 193 -28.43 13.94 2.56
C PRO A 193 -28.09 12.45 2.71
N SER A 194 -27.49 12.12 3.85
CA SER A 194 -27.05 10.77 4.21
C SER A 194 -28.18 9.89 4.71
N GLY A 195 -28.01 8.58 4.54
CA GLY A 195 -28.71 7.54 5.28
C GLY A 195 -27.83 7.05 6.43
N HIS A 196 -27.63 5.74 6.51
CA HIS A 196 -26.75 5.10 7.48
C HIS A 196 -25.27 5.40 7.24
N TYR A 197 -24.49 5.27 8.31
CA TYR A 197 -23.04 5.31 8.28
C TYR A 197 -22.50 4.14 9.11
N TRP A 198 -21.64 3.32 8.51
CA TRP A 198 -20.95 2.24 9.19
C TRP A 198 -19.50 2.64 9.45
N HIS A 199 -19.10 2.64 10.71
CA HIS A 199 -17.74 3.01 11.10
C HIS A 199 -16.80 1.80 11.06
N ASP A 200 -15.60 1.99 10.50
CA ASP A 200 -14.48 1.04 10.56
C ASP A 200 -14.83 -0.39 10.09
N VAL A 201 -15.26 -0.49 8.83
CA VAL A 201 -15.70 -1.75 8.21
C VAL A 201 -14.55 -2.74 7.99
N GLY A 202 -13.30 -2.29 8.08
CA GLY A 202 -12.11 -3.13 7.93
C GLY A 202 -11.66 -3.84 9.21
N ARG A 203 -12.00 -3.30 10.40
CA ARG A 203 -11.56 -3.86 11.71
C ARG A 203 -11.87 -5.34 11.89
N GLN A 204 -13.00 -5.82 11.36
CA GLN A 204 -13.42 -7.21 11.52
C GLN A 204 -12.45 -8.21 10.86
N LEU A 205 -11.76 -7.82 9.78
CA LEU A 205 -10.79 -8.67 9.09
C LEU A 205 -9.39 -8.63 9.73
N ALA A 206 -9.13 -7.68 10.62
CA ALA A 206 -7.85 -7.54 11.34
C ALA A 206 -7.81 -8.34 12.65
N GLY A 207 -8.78 -9.23 12.90
CA GLY A 207 -8.80 -10.11 14.08
C GLY A 207 -8.83 -9.38 15.42
N GLY A 208 -9.41 -8.18 15.46
CA GLY A 208 -9.49 -7.37 16.68
C GLY A 208 -8.18 -6.68 17.10
N ARG A 209 -7.12 -6.70 16.27
CA ARG A 209 -5.90 -5.91 16.52
C ARG A 209 -6.23 -4.42 16.48
N THR A 210 -5.92 -3.71 17.55
CA THR A 210 -6.43 -2.36 17.86
C THR A 210 -5.79 -1.21 17.07
N ALA A 211 -4.88 -1.46 16.12
CA ALA A 211 -4.05 -0.39 15.54
C ALA A 211 -3.61 -0.64 14.08
N VAL A 212 -4.44 -1.24 13.24
CA VAL A 212 -4.11 -1.39 11.81
C VAL A 212 -4.89 -0.35 11.01
N SER A 213 -4.16 0.64 10.48
CA SER A 213 -4.69 1.56 9.47
C SER A 213 -4.93 0.80 8.16
N PRO A 214 -5.71 1.36 7.21
CA PRO A 214 -6.57 2.53 7.38
C PRO A 214 -7.88 2.19 8.11
N THR A 215 -8.35 3.15 8.92
CA THR A 215 -9.75 3.23 9.31
C THR A 215 -10.56 3.60 8.08
N VAL A 216 -11.57 2.79 7.75
CA VAL A 216 -12.47 3.06 6.62
C VAL A 216 -13.91 2.92 7.07
N GLY A 217 -14.71 3.96 6.91
CA GLY A 217 -16.15 3.91 7.06
C GLY A 217 -16.85 3.68 5.72
N VAL A 218 -18.16 3.42 5.78
CA VAL A 218 -19.04 3.36 4.61
C VAL A 218 -20.20 4.32 4.85
N SER A 219 -20.46 5.19 3.88
CA SER A 219 -21.59 6.11 3.90
C SER A 219 -22.68 5.65 2.95
N GLU A 220 -23.94 5.83 3.36
CA GLU A 220 -25.11 5.62 2.51
C GLU A 220 -25.67 6.95 2.02
N ARG A 221 -26.01 6.99 0.73
CA ARG A 221 -26.78 8.05 0.08
C ARG A 221 -28.03 7.42 -0.56
N PRO A 222 -29.17 7.39 0.15
CA PRO A 222 -30.37 6.69 -0.30
C PRO A 222 -30.89 7.16 -1.65
N ALA A 223 -31.73 6.33 -2.28
CA ALA A 223 -32.53 6.71 -3.43
C ALA A 223 -33.41 7.93 -3.13
N ARG A 224 -33.72 8.72 -4.17
CA ARG A 224 -34.47 9.98 -4.15
C ARG A 224 -35.35 10.10 -5.37
N SER A 225 -36.22 11.11 -5.40
CA SER A 225 -37.10 11.40 -6.54
C SER A 225 -36.37 11.56 -7.88
N ASN A 226 -35.10 11.98 -7.87
CA ASN A 226 -34.27 12.16 -9.07
C ASN A 226 -33.17 11.09 -9.22
N ARG A 227 -33.15 10.06 -8.37
CA ARG A 227 -32.16 8.96 -8.41
C ARG A 227 -32.75 7.71 -7.77
N GLU A 228 -33.12 6.72 -8.58
CA GLU A 228 -33.85 5.53 -8.12
C GLU A 228 -32.97 4.47 -7.42
N PHE A 229 -31.69 4.76 -7.19
CA PHE A 229 -30.74 3.86 -6.56
C PHE A 229 -30.01 4.53 -5.38
N THR A 230 -29.58 3.69 -4.45
CA THR A 230 -28.71 4.07 -3.35
C THR A 230 -27.26 4.05 -3.82
N VAL A 231 -26.47 5.04 -3.39
CA VAL A 231 -25.01 5.00 -3.52
C VAL A 231 -24.43 4.71 -2.15
N LEU A 232 -23.64 3.64 -2.06
CA LEU A 232 -22.79 3.37 -0.92
C LEU A 232 -21.35 3.66 -1.32
N SER A 233 -20.58 4.28 -0.42
CA SER A 233 -19.20 4.61 -0.72
C SER A 233 -18.32 4.55 0.51
N THR A 234 -17.03 4.24 0.31
CA THR A 234 -16.05 4.32 1.39
C THR A 234 -15.82 5.78 1.80
N VAL A 235 -15.38 5.93 3.04
CA VAL A 235 -14.85 7.16 3.63
C VAL A 235 -13.60 6.78 4.39
N GLY A 236 -12.42 7.15 3.90
CA GLY A 236 -11.15 6.92 4.61
C GLY A 236 -10.07 6.23 3.81
N MET A 237 -10.40 5.60 2.67
CA MET A 237 -9.37 5.01 1.81
C MET A 237 -8.42 6.08 1.28
N SER A 238 -8.97 7.23 0.85
CA SER A 238 -8.22 8.34 0.30
C SER A 238 -7.31 9.02 1.32
N ARG A 239 -7.50 8.76 2.61
CA ARG A 239 -6.64 9.29 3.67
C ARG A 239 -5.22 8.74 3.57
N GLN A 240 -5.02 7.60 2.95
CA GLN A 240 -3.72 6.99 2.72
C GLN A 240 -3.40 6.99 1.23
N ARG A 241 -2.10 6.95 0.89
CA ARG A 241 -1.68 6.73 -0.50
C ARG A 241 -1.72 5.25 -0.85
N MET A 242 -1.98 4.94 -2.11
CA MET A 242 -2.03 3.59 -2.65
C MET A 242 -0.62 2.99 -2.73
N PRO A 243 -0.37 1.81 -2.14
CA PRO A 243 0.92 1.13 -2.21
C PRO A 243 1.34 0.83 -3.65
N THR A 244 2.64 0.72 -3.91
CA THR A 244 3.22 0.25 -5.18
C THR A 244 2.90 1.07 -6.44
N VAL A 245 2.09 2.14 -6.36
CA VAL A 245 1.70 2.94 -7.54
C VAL A 245 2.91 3.52 -8.28
N GLU A 246 3.96 3.90 -7.54
CA GLU A 246 5.22 4.42 -8.07
C GLU A 246 6.04 3.41 -8.89
N LEU A 247 5.70 2.12 -8.84
CA LEU A 247 6.31 1.11 -9.72
C LEU A 247 5.72 1.14 -11.14
N TYR A 248 4.57 1.80 -11.32
CA TYR A 248 3.79 1.76 -12.55
C TYR A 248 3.56 3.14 -13.16
N GLU A 249 3.58 4.20 -12.35
CA GLU A 249 3.27 5.56 -12.77
C GLU A 249 4.38 6.53 -12.36
N ASP A 250 4.86 7.33 -13.32
CA ASP A 250 5.82 8.41 -13.06
C ASP A 250 5.16 9.56 -12.29
N ASP A 251 3.93 9.93 -12.67
CA ASP A 251 3.10 10.86 -11.91
C ASP A 251 2.05 10.10 -11.10
N VAL A 252 2.35 9.92 -9.82
CA VAL A 252 1.50 9.18 -8.89
C VAL A 252 0.29 9.97 -8.39
N ALA A 253 0.28 11.30 -8.51
CA ALA A 253 -0.73 12.16 -7.90
C ALA A 253 -2.18 11.82 -8.34
N PRO A 254 -2.46 11.49 -9.62
CA PRO A 254 -3.81 11.12 -10.06
C PRO A 254 -4.30 9.76 -9.57
N TYR A 255 -3.41 8.92 -9.05
CA TYR A 255 -3.66 7.50 -8.73
C TYR A 255 -3.44 7.19 -7.26
N GLY A 256 -2.76 8.08 -6.53
CA GLY A 256 -2.36 7.87 -5.14
C GLY A 256 -3.54 7.79 -4.18
N ARG A 257 -4.70 8.40 -4.46
CA ARG A 257 -5.83 8.45 -3.53
C ARG A 257 -7.14 8.07 -4.18
N ILE A 258 -7.82 7.08 -3.60
CA ILE A 258 -9.10 6.60 -4.11
C ILE A 258 -10.14 6.42 -2.99
N GLU A 259 -11.41 6.45 -3.37
CA GLU A 259 -12.53 5.88 -2.61
C GLU A 259 -13.28 4.90 -3.52
N LEU A 260 -13.92 3.89 -2.93
CA LEU A 260 -14.75 2.93 -3.64
C LEU A 260 -16.23 3.34 -3.55
N ALA A 261 -17.00 3.08 -4.60
CA ALA A 261 -18.44 3.34 -4.63
C ALA A 261 -19.21 2.19 -5.28
N VAL A 262 -20.45 1.98 -4.85
CA VAL A 262 -21.39 1.05 -5.48
C VAL A 262 -22.76 1.71 -5.58
N ALA A 263 -23.39 1.62 -6.75
CA ALA A 263 -24.78 1.98 -6.95
C ALA A 263 -25.64 0.72 -6.94
N SER A 264 -26.72 0.72 -6.14
CA SER A 264 -27.56 -0.46 -6.02
C SER A 264 -29.01 -0.14 -5.62
N THR A 265 -29.92 -0.99 -6.07
CA THR A 265 -31.31 -1.08 -5.58
C THR A 265 -31.49 -2.20 -4.55
N LEU A 266 -30.43 -2.97 -4.24
CA LEU A 266 -30.40 -3.94 -3.16
C LEU A 266 -30.50 -3.25 -1.80
N PRO A 267 -30.92 -3.97 -0.73
CA PRO A 267 -30.83 -3.46 0.62
C PRO A 267 -29.40 -3.03 0.97
N SER A 268 -29.25 -1.85 1.55
CA SER A 268 -27.94 -1.21 1.79
C SER A 268 -26.99 -2.05 2.63
N GLN A 269 -27.50 -2.79 3.62
CA GLN A 269 -26.67 -3.72 4.40
C GLN A 269 -26.06 -4.83 3.53
N LYS A 270 -26.80 -5.32 2.53
CA LYS A 270 -26.33 -6.35 1.59
C LYS A 270 -25.29 -5.77 0.64
N ALA A 271 -25.62 -4.67 -0.04
CA ALA A 271 -24.69 -4.02 -0.95
C ALA A 271 -23.40 -3.55 -0.23
N GLY A 272 -23.52 -3.04 0.99
CA GLY A 272 -22.40 -2.56 1.79
C GLY A 272 -21.44 -3.65 2.28
N SER A 273 -21.87 -4.91 2.28
CA SER A 273 -21.03 -6.04 2.73
C SER A 273 -19.86 -6.36 1.78
N ILE A 274 -19.77 -5.71 0.61
CA ILE A 274 -18.61 -5.76 -0.28
C ILE A 274 -17.39 -4.99 0.27
N PHE A 275 -17.62 -3.90 1.00
CA PHE A 275 -16.54 -2.99 1.41
C PHE A 275 -15.58 -3.56 2.44
N PRO A 276 -16.00 -4.35 3.46
CA PRO A 276 -15.05 -5.00 4.35
C PRO A 276 -13.92 -5.73 3.60
N TRP A 277 -14.26 -6.41 2.50
CA TRP A 277 -13.28 -7.13 1.68
C TRP A 277 -12.28 -6.20 0.97
N LEU A 278 -12.76 -5.17 0.28
CA LEU A 278 -11.95 -4.35 -0.61
C LEU A 278 -11.27 -3.18 0.09
N ALA A 279 -11.90 -2.61 1.12
CA ALA A 279 -11.50 -1.34 1.72
C ALA A 279 -10.11 -1.33 2.35
N GLN A 280 -9.59 -2.48 2.79
CA GLN A 280 -8.23 -2.62 3.32
C GLN A 280 -7.31 -3.46 2.44
N TYR A 281 -7.84 -3.97 1.32
CA TYR A 281 -7.11 -4.90 0.46
C TYR A 281 -5.79 -4.31 -0.07
N PRO A 282 -5.73 -3.07 -0.60
CA PRO A 282 -4.50 -2.49 -1.14
C PRO A 282 -3.33 -2.54 -0.15
N TRP A 283 -3.54 -2.05 1.07
CA TRP A 283 -2.48 -1.98 2.09
C TRP A 283 -2.12 -3.33 2.70
N ARG A 284 -3.11 -4.23 2.88
CA ARG A 284 -2.85 -5.59 3.40
C ARG A 284 -2.06 -6.44 2.41
N SER A 285 -2.37 -6.29 1.12
CA SER A 285 -1.76 -7.07 0.04
C SER A 285 -0.59 -6.36 -0.63
N VAL A 286 -0.28 -5.13 -0.23
CA VAL A 286 0.76 -4.26 -0.81
C VAL A 286 0.60 -4.18 -2.32
N THR A 287 -0.56 -3.66 -2.71
CA THR A 287 -0.99 -3.43 -4.10
C THR A 287 -1.80 -2.14 -4.15
N TRP A 288 -2.13 -1.68 -5.35
CA TRP A 288 -3.06 -0.58 -5.56
C TRP A 288 -4.30 -1.03 -6.33
N PHE A 289 -5.26 -0.11 -6.44
CA PHE A 289 -6.41 -0.25 -7.33
C PHE A 289 -6.36 0.83 -8.42
N ALA A 290 -6.51 0.38 -9.65
CA ALA A 290 -6.59 1.20 -10.85
C ALA A 290 -7.94 1.04 -11.57
N PRO A 291 -8.37 2.00 -12.40
CA PRO A 291 -9.49 1.77 -13.30
C PRO A 291 -9.21 0.59 -14.24
N GLY A 292 -10.22 -0.24 -14.44
CA GLY A 292 -10.12 -1.46 -15.23
C GLY A 292 -9.66 -2.68 -14.43
N ASP A 293 -9.21 -2.54 -13.19
CA ASP A 293 -8.84 -3.70 -12.37
C ASP A 293 -10.02 -4.65 -12.21
N VAL A 294 -9.71 -5.94 -12.30
CA VAL A 294 -10.63 -7.03 -12.03
C VAL A 294 -10.19 -7.77 -10.77
N VAL A 295 -10.99 -7.64 -9.71
CA VAL A 295 -10.66 -8.22 -8.39
C VAL A 295 -11.52 -9.44 -8.16
N LYS A 296 -10.90 -10.61 -8.07
CA LYS A 296 -11.60 -11.89 -7.85
C LYS A 296 -11.94 -12.10 -6.38
N TRP A 297 -13.19 -12.49 -6.11
CA TRP A 297 -13.64 -12.95 -4.80
C TRP A 297 -12.87 -14.19 -4.35
N TYR A 298 -12.45 -14.19 -3.09
CA TYR A 298 -11.53 -15.18 -2.54
C TYR A 298 -12.23 -16.41 -1.94
N HIS A 299 -13.57 -16.42 -1.88
CA HIS A 299 -14.39 -17.57 -1.47
C HIS A 299 -15.22 -18.11 -2.64
N GLU A 300 -16.05 -19.12 -2.35
CA GLU A 300 -17.00 -19.68 -3.32
C GLU A 300 -17.96 -18.62 -3.86
N ALA A 301 -18.28 -18.66 -5.15
CA ALA A 301 -19.13 -17.69 -5.84
C ALA A 301 -20.46 -17.39 -5.11
N ARG A 302 -21.09 -18.42 -4.55
CA ARG A 302 -22.36 -18.31 -3.81
C ARG A 302 -22.28 -17.42 -2.55
N THR A 303 -21.07 -17.15 -2.06
CA THR A 303 -20.83 -16.29 -0.88
C THR A 303 -20.53 -14.84 -1.26
N PHE A 304 -20.54 -14.50 -2.55
CA PHE A 304 -20.25 -13.17 -3.00
C PHE A 304 -21.29 -12.16 -2.48
N PRO A 305 -20.87 -11.03 -1.86
CA PRO A 305 -21.74 -10.07 -1.19
C PRO A 305 -22.92 -9.54 -2.02
N LEU A 306 -22.71 -9.34 -3.32
CA LEU A 306 -23.67 -8.67 -4.21
C LEU A 306 -24.53 -9.66 -5.01
N SER A 307 -24.45 -10.96 -4.71
CA SER A 307 -25.26 -11.96 -5.40
C SER A 307 -26.74 -11.83 -5.04
N SER A 308 -27.60 -11.66 -6.04
CA SER A 308 -29.06 -11.64 -5.95
C SER A 308 -29.66 -12.71 -6.90
N GLY A 309 -30.64 -13.47 -6.42
CA GLY A 309 -31.29 -14.52 -7.21
C GLY A 309 -30.31 -15.56 -7.76
N GLU A 310 -30.32 -15.74 -9.08
CA GLU A 310 -29.47 -16.70 -9.82
C GLU A 310 -28.09 -16.14 -10.20
N SER A 311 -27.73 -14.94 -9.76
CA SER A 311 -26.46 -14.30 -10.12
C SER A 311 -25.24 -15.10 -9.60
N SER A 312 -24.32 -15.43 -10.51
CA SER A 312 -23.06 -16.15 -10.24
C SER A 312 -21.85 -15.22 -10.24
N TRP A 313 -21.94 -14.11 -9.51
CA TRP A 313 -20.83 -13.17 -9.39
C TRP A 313 -19.64 -13.79 -8.65
N GLU A 314 -18.44 -13.52 -9.15
CA GLU A 314 -17.17 -14.04 -8.63
C GLU A 314 -16.11 -12.95 -8.44
N GLY A 315 -16.47 -11.68 -8.63
CA GLY A 315 -15.54 -10.57 -8.48
C GLY A 315 -16.16 -9.24 -8.83
N VAL A 316 -15.32 -8.22 -8.89
CA VAL A 316 -15.68 -6.86 -9.33
C VAL A 316 -14.73 -6.36 -10.40
N LEU A 317 -15.26 -5.58 -11.32
CA LEU A 317 -14.54 -4.66 -12.18
C LEU A 317 -14.59 -3.26 -11.54
N LEU A 318 -13.45 -2.57 -11.52
CA LEU A 318 -13.34 -1.19 -11.03
C LEU A 318 -13.44 -0.20 -12.19
N LEU A 319 -14.39 0.73 -12.14
CA LEU A 319 -14.54 1.79 -13.16
C LEU A 319 -14.33 3.16 -12.55
N ASP A 320 -13.55 4.03 -13.18
CA ASP A 320 -13.53 5.46 -12.85
C ASP A 320 -14.75 6.20 -13.42
N ASP A 321 -15.25 5.75 -14.57
CA ASP A 321 -16.48 6.22 -15.18
C ASP A 321 -17.50 5.08 -15.34
N PRO A 322 -18.57 5.06 -14.52
CA PRO A 322 -19.59 4.01 -14.61
C PRO A 322 -20.48 4.17 -15.85
N THR A 323 -20.50 5.34 -16.51
CA THR A 323 -21.29 5.56 -17.74
C THR A 323 -20.76 4.81 -18.96
N ARG A 324 -19.59 4.17 -18.82
CA ARG A 324 -19.07 3.18 -19.79
C ARG A 324 -19.95 1.93 -19.89
N LEU A 325 -20.90 1.74 -18.96
CA LEU A 325 -21.91 0.69 -18.96
C LEU A 325 -23.32 1.29 -18.98
N ALA A 326 -24.33 0.47 -19.26
CA ALA A 326 -25.72 0.91 -19.30
C ALA A 326 -26.19 1.39 -17.91
N GLY A 327 -27.15 2.31 -17.88
CA GLY A 327 -27.76 2.76 -16.62
C GLY A 327 -28.26 4.20 -16.71
N PRO A 328 -28.79 4.73 -15.59
CA PRO A 328 -29.15 6.14 -15.48
C PRO A 328 -27.91 7.04 -15.52
N GLU A 329 -28.12 8.35 -15.51
CA GLU A 329 -27.04 9.33 -15.39
C GLU A 329 -26.23 9.09 -14.09
N ALA A 330 -24.90 9.03 -14.23
CA ALA A 330 -24.01 8.81 -13.10
C ALA A 330 -23.79 10.11 -12.31
N PRO A 331 -23.77 10.06 -10.97
CA PRO A 331 -23.46 11.23 -10.16
C PRO A 331 -22.02 11.73 -10.41
N ALA A 332 -21.85 13.04 -10.53
CA ALA A 332 -20.55 13.69 -10.66
C ALA A 332 -19.79 13.70 -9.31
N MET A 333 -19.01 12.64 -9.04
CA MET A 333 -18.31 12.45 -7.77
C MET A 333 -16.96 13.17 -7.67
N THR A 334 -16.46 13.74 -8.77
CA THR A 334 -15.14 14.39 -8.84
C THR A 334 -15.03 15.67 -8.01
N GLY A 335 -13.81 16.14 -7.75
CA GLY A 335 -13.53 17.41 -7.07
C GLY A 335 -13.21 17.31 -5.58
N LEU A 336 -13.19 16.10 -5.01
CA LEU A 336 -12.60 15.89 -3.68
C LEU A 336 -11.08 15.86 -3.82
N THR A 337 -10.37 16.58 -2.95
CA THR A 337 -8.91 16.61 -2.92
C THR A 337 -8.40 16.40 -1.50
N LEU A 338 -7.23 15.76 -1.34
CA LEU A 338 -6.55 15.64 -0.06
C LEU A 338 -5.06 15.92 -0.24
N GLY A 339 -4.54 16.93 0.46
CA GLY A 339 -3.12 17.30 0.38
C GLY A 339 -2.69 17.77 -1.03
N GLY A 340 -3.62 18.24 -1.84
CA GLY A 340 -3.39 18.63 -3.24
C GLY A 340 -3.69 17.51 -4.25
N ASP A 341 -3.71 16.25 -3.83
CA ASP A 341 -4.03 15.12 -4.70
C ASP A 341 -5.54 15.02 -4.94
N ALA A 342 -5.93 14.73 -6.18
CA ALA A 342 -7.32 14.40 -6.50
C ALA A 342 -7.69 13.03 -5.93
N VAL A 343 -8.89 12.93 -5.34
CA VAL A 343 -9.45 11.65 -4.91
C VAL A 343 -10.29 11.07 -6.03
N ARG A 344 -9.87 9.90 -6.54
CA ARG A 344 -10.59 9.17 -7.59
C ARG A 344 -11.65 8.25 -6.97
N TRP A 345 -12.82 8.21 -7.58
CA TRP A 345 -13.88 7.28 -7.18
C TRP A 345 -13.87 6.08 -8.12
N LEU A 346 -13.67 4.88 -7.59
CA LEU A 346 -13.77 3.64 -8.35
C LEU A 346 -15.11 2.96 -8.05
N TRP A 347 -15.93 2.82 -9.09
CA TRP A 347 -17.22 2.18 -9.07
C TRP A 347 -17.09 0.68 -9.22
N LEU A 348 -17.71 -0.05 -8.29
CA LEU A 348 -17.70 -1.50 -8.23
C LEU A 348 -18.81 -2.08 -9.11
N VAL A 349 -18.43 -2.84 -10.14
CA VAL A 349 -19.37 -3.57 -11.00
C VAL A 349 -19.14 -5.08 -10.84
N PRO A 350 -20.12 -5.86 -10.35
CA PRO A 350 -19.99 -7.30 -10.24
C PRO A 350 -19.72 -7.97 -11.59
N ILE A 351 -18.81 -8.94 -11.59
CA ILE A 351 -18.43 -9.72 -12.78
C ILE A 351 -18.48 -11.22 -12.47
N THR A 352 -18.74 -12.03 -13.49
CA THR A 352 -18.72 -13.49 -13.38
C THR A 352 -17.30 -14.05 -13.45
N GLY A 353 -17.15 -15.35 -13.15
CA GLY A 353 -15.88 -16.04 -13.35
C GLY A 353 -15.44 -16.09 -14.83
N GLU A 354 -16.40 -16.08 -15.76
CA GLU A 354 -16.11 -15.99 -17.20
C GLU A 354 -15.57 -14.61 -17.57
N ASP A 355 -16.20 -13.54 -17.10
CA ASP A 355 -15.77 -12.16 -17.32
C ASP A 355 -14.35 -11.93 -16.80
N HIS A 356 -14.03 -12.44 -15.61
CA HIS A 356 -12.69 -12.36 -15.04
C HIS A 356 -11.65 -13.09 -15.93
N ARG A 357 -11.96 -14.29 -16.44
CA ARG A 357 -11.08 -15.02 -17.36
C ARG A 357 -10.91 -14.27 -18.69
N TYR A 358 -11.98 -13.66 -19.18
CA TYR A 358 -11.97 -12.86 -20.40
C TYR A 358 -11.10 -11.61 -20.23
N ALA A 359 -11.26 -10.85 -19.15
CA ALA A 359 -10.39 -9.69 -18.87
C ALA A 359 -8.92 -10.08 -18.74
N LYS A 360 -8.61 -11.25 -18.17
CA LYS A 360 -7.23 -11.75 -18.07
C LYS A 360 -6.62 -12.10 -19.44
N SER A 361 -7.43 -12.46 -20.42
CA SER A 361 -6.96 -12.83 -21.77
C SER A 361 -6.96 -11.64 -22.74
N GLU A 362 -8.02 -10.84 -22.74
CA GLU A 362 -8.27 -9.79 -23.74
C GLU A 362 -8.10 -8.36 -23.19
N GLY A 363 -7.89 -8.21 -21.87
CA GLY A 363 -7.79 -6.92 -21.19
C GLY A 363 -9.13 -6.38 -20.70
N SER A 364 -9.06 -5.45 -19.74
CA SER A 364 -10.23 -4.85 -19.08
C SER A 364 -11.08 -4.00 -20.04
N ASP A 365 -10.48 -3.27 -20.97
CA ASP A 365 -11.22 -2.50 -21.97
C ASP A 365 -12.05 -3.38 -22.90
N ALA A 366 -11.54 -4.57 -23.28
CA ALA A 366 -12.30 -5.53 -24.05
C ALA A 366 -13.48 -6.06 -23.24
N LEU A 367 -13.29 -6.33 -21.95
CA LEU A 367 -14.38 -6.72 -21.05
C LEU A 367 -15.44 -5.62 -20.95
N ILE A 368 -15.03 -4.37 -20.75
CA ILE A 368 -15.96 -3.23 -20.64
C ILE A 368 -16.84 -3.10 -21.89
N ARG A 369 -16.23 -3.18 -23.10
CA ARG A 369 -16.99 -3.17 -24.35
C ARG A 369 -17.97 -4.33 -24.44
N ARG A 370 -17.55 -5.53 -24.05
CA ARG A 370 -18.40 -6.74 -24.03
C ARG A 370 -19.60 -6.56 -23.08
N LEU A 371 -19.35 -6.11 -21.86
CA LEU A 371 -20.40 -5.85 -20.86
C LEU A 371 -21.38 -4.78 -21.34
N ALA A 372 -20.88 -3.70 -21.94
CA ALA A 372 -21.72 -2.64 -22.53
C ALA A 372 -22.63 -3.19 -23.65
N GLN A 373 -22.08 -4.01 -24.56
CA GLN A 373 -22.84 -4.65 -25.64
C GLN A 373 -23.91 -5.62 -25.13
N GLN A 374 -23.67 -6.26 -23.97
CA GLN A 374 -24.64 -7.11 -23.29
C GLN A 374 -25.70 -6.32 -22.51
N GLY A 375 -25.64 -4.98 -22.52
CA GLY A 375 -26.53 -4.13 -21.74
C GLY A 375 -26.32 -4.25 -20.23
N ARG A 376 -25.11 -4.65 -19.79
CA ARG A 376 -24.78 -4.72 -18.36
C ARG A 376 -24.96 -3.33 -17.74
N SER A 377 -25.72 -3.28 -16.64
CA SER A 377 -25.92 -2.06 -15.86
C SER A 377 -24.79 -1.84 -14.85
N TRP A 378 -24.39 -0.58 -14.65
CA TRP A 378 -23.51 -0.19 -13.53
C TRP A 378 -24.26 -0.02 -12.19
N VAL A 379 -25.60 0.02 -12.23
CA VAL A 379 -26.47 -0.05 -11.05
C VAL A 379 -26.85 -1.51 -10.80
N ILE A 380 -26.55 -2.01 -9.60
CA ILE A 380 -26.76 -3.41 -9.21
C ILE A 380 -28.15 -3.61 -8.65
N SER A 381 -28.88 -4.61 -9.17
CA SER A 381 -30.26 -4.91 -8.80
C SER A 381 -30.49 -6.25 -8.10
#